data_AF-A0A0X3VG45-F1
#
_entry.id   AF-A0A0X3VG45-F1
#
_cell.length_a   1.000
_cell.length_b   1.000
_cell.length_c   1.000
_cell.angle_alpha   90.00
_cell.angle_beta   90.00
_cell.angle_gamma   90.00
#
_symmetry.space_group_name_H-M   'P 1'
#
loop_
_entity.id
_entity.type
_entity.pdbx_description
1 polymer ?
#
loop_
_entity_poly.entity_id
_entity_poly.type
_entity_poly.pdbx_seq_one_letter_code
_entity_poly.pdbx_strand_id
1 'polypeptide(L)'
;MIQVFGVDYQTHRILVNGEDLRQFDIASQQPGRPVWETWLDPIEEGILRRGRNTIQILHGSTPQTDNFIVGNVVVHWREEVDGADSDRYDRRRDRDDHGDY
;
A
#
# COMPACT_ATOMS: atom_id res chain seq x y z
N MET A 1 -6.71 2.12 -0.81
CA MET A 1 -8.03 2.26 -1.43
C MET A 1 -8.12 3.66 -2.00
N ILE A 2 -8.39 3.79 -3.30
CA ILE A 2 -8.50 5.06 -4.00
C ILE A 2 -9.90 5.14 -4.60
N GLN A 3 -10.53 6.32 -4.55
CA GLN A 3 -11.78 6.58 -5.25
C GLN A 3 -11.51 7.51 -6.42
N VAL A 4 -12.03 7.16 -7.60
CA VAL A 4 -11.80 7.90 -8.85
C VAL A 4 -13.11 8.17 -9.57
N PHE A 5 -13.14 9.22 -10.39
CA PHE A 5 -14.30 9.62 -11.17
C PHE A 5 -13.88 10.08 -12.56
N GLY A 6 -14.51 9.53 -13.60
CA GLY A 6 -14.32 9.97 -14.99
C GLY A 6 -12.92 9.69 -15.55
N VAL A 7 -12.30 8.58 -15.16
CA VAL A 7 -11.00 8.16 -15.70
C VAL A 7 -11.22 7.44 -17.02
N ASP A 8 -11.17 8.16 -18.14
CA ASP A 8 -11.50 7.57 -19.45
C ASP A 8 -10.33 6.78 -20.09
N TYR A 9 -9.11 6.88 -19.54
CA TYR A 9 -7.90 6.28 -20.13
C TYR A 9 -6.97 5.71 -19.07
N GLN A 10 -6.34 4.56 -19.34
CA GLN A 10 -5.29 3.94 -18.52
C GLN A 10 -3.96 4.71 -18.68
N THR A 11 -3.94 5.96 -18.24
CA THR A 11 -2.76 6.84 -18.38
C THR A 11 -2.19 7.27 -17.03
N HIS A 12 -2.98 7.19 -15.97
CA HIS A 12 -2.53 7.45 -14.61
C HIS A 12 -1.71 6.28 -14.09
N ARG A 13 -0.68 6.60 -13.31
CA ARG A 13 0.23 5.61 -12.73
C ARG A 13 0.37 5.84 -11.25
N ILE A 14 0.44 4.76 -10.48
CA ILE A 14 0.78 4.83 -9.07
C ILE A 14 2.26 4.48 -8.95
N LEU A 15 3.02 5.36 -8.32
CA LEU A 15 4.44 5.16 -8.05
C LEU A 15 4.62 4.96 -6.55
N VAL A 16 5.33 3.90 -6.20
CA VAL A 16 5.82 3.65 -4.84
C VAL A 16 7.33 3.75 -4.85
N ASN A 17 7.89 4.61 -4.00
CA ASN A 17 9.34 4.86 -3.95
C ASN A 17 9.97 5.31 -5.28
N GLY A 18 9.16 5.91 -6.16
CA GLY A 18 9.58 6.33 -7.51
C GLY A 18 9.50 5.22 -8.56
N GLU A 19 9.16 3.99 -8.15
CA GLU A 19 8.93 2.87 -9.04
C GLU A 19 7.45 2.71 -9.33
N ASP A 20 7.15 2.49 -10.59
CA ASP A 20 5.81 2.21 -11.09
C ASP A 20 5.34 0.84 -10.57
N LEU A 21 4.12 0.73 -10.06
CA LEU A 21 3.57 -0.55 -9.57
C LEU A 21 3.36 -1.59 -10.68
N ARG A 22 3.48 -1.20 -11.96
CA ARG A 22 3.45 -2.00 -13.21
C ARG A 22 2.19 -2.86 -13.43
N GLN A 23 1.44 -3.18 -12.38
CA GLN A 23 0.15 -3.85 -12.40
C GLN A 23 -0.98 -2.86 -12.77
N PHE A 24 -2.22 -3.33 -12.75
CA PHE A 24 -3.41 -2.55 -13.09
C PHE A 24 -3.65 -1.43 -12.07
N ASP A 25 -3.07 -0.24 -12.32
CA ASP A 25 -3.13 0.91 -11.40
C ASP A 25 -4.57 1.43 -11.19
N ILE A 26 -5.18 1.92 -12.27
CA ILE A 26 -6.54 2.49 -12.30
C ILE A 26 -7.10 2.17 -13.69
N ALA A 27 -8.16 1.35 -13.76
CA ALA A 27 -8.73 1.01 -15.06
C ALA A 27 -9.46 2.21 -15.68
N SER A 28 -9.40 2.29 -17.01
CA SER A 28 -10.24 3.21 -17.77
C SER A 28 -11.70 2.80 -17.65
N GLN A 29 -12.55 3.78 -17.40
CA GLN A 29 -14.00 3.70 -17.43
C GLN A 29 -14.51 3.73 -18.86
N GLN A 30 -15.80 3.41 -19.05
CA GLN A 30 -16.43 3.59 -20.35
C GLN A 30 -16.41 5.06 -20.76
N PRO A 31 -15.83 5.41 -21.93
CA PRO A 31 -15.79 6.78 -22.39
C PRO A 31 -17.18 7.41 -22.45
N GLY A 32 -17.29 8.64 -21.94
CA GLY A 32 -18.55 9.41 -21.97
C GLY A 32 -19.58 8.99 -20.93
N ARG A 33 -19.23 8.15 -19.95
CA ARG A 33 -20.09 7.80 -18.81
C ARG A 33 -19.31 7.85 -17.48
N PRO A 34 -19.09 9.05 -16.92
CA PRO A 34 -18.29 9.19 -15.71
C PRO A 34 -19.04 8.61 -14.51
N VAL A 35 -18.40 7.71 -13.78
CA VAL A 35 -18.94 7.05 -12.59
C VAL A 35 -17.92 7.05 -11.45
N TRP A 36 -18.41 7.01 -10.20
CA TRP A 36 -17.54 6.83 -9.05
C TRP A 36 -17.24 5.35 -8.86
N GLU A 37 -15.95 5.01 -8.75
CA GLU A 37 -15.50 3.64 -8.49
C GLU A 37 -14.43 3.63 -7.40
N THR A 38 -14.32 2.49 -6.72
CA THR A 38 -13.33 2.25 -5.68
C THR A 38 -12.34 1.21 -6.17
N TRP A 39 -11.06 1.58 -6.15
CA TRP A 39 -9.96 0.75 -6.62
C TRP A 39 -9.01 0.39 -5.49
N LEU A 40 -8.47 -0.83 -5.58
CA LEU A 40 -7.43 -1.34 -4.71
C LEU A 40 -6.34 -1.92 -5.59
N ASP A 41 -5.13 -1.38 -5.41
CA ASP A 41 -3.94 -1.85 -6.11
C ASP A 41 -3.05 -2.57 -5.09
N PRO A 42 -2.75 -3.87 -5.29
CA PRO A 42 -1.85 -4.59 -4.39
C PRO A 42 -0.40 -4.13 -4.56
N ILE A 43 0.23 -3.75 -3.45
CA ILE A 43 1.68 -3.49 -3.42
C ILE A 43 2.39 -4.83 -3.17
N GLU A 44 3.21 -5.27 -4.12
CA GLU A 44 3.98 -6.51 -4.00
C GLU A 44 5.02 -6.45 -2.86
N GLU A 45 5.45 -7.63 -2.41
CA GLU A 45 6.53 -7.76 -1.44
C GLU A 45 7.84 -7.12 -1.95
N GLY A 46 8.59 -6.47 -1.05
CA GLY A 46 9.87 -5.85 -1.38
C GLY A 46 9.79 -4.43 -1.98
N ILE A 47 8.62 -3.97 -2.40
CA ILE A 47 8.44 -2.59 -2.89
C ILE A 47 8.51 -1.58 -1.73
N LEU A 48 7.91 -1.92 -0.58
CA LEU A 48 8.02 -1.12 0.63
C LEU A 48 9.35 -1.40 1.33
N ARG A 49 9.97 -0.35 1.83
CA ARG A 49 11.23 -0.42 2.59
C ARG A 49 11.06 0.06 4.01
N ARG A 50 11.98 -0.34 4.89
CA ARG A 50 12.03 0.20 6.25
C ARG A 50 12.23 1.72 6.22
N GLY A 51 11.52 2.42 7.10
CA GLY A 51 11.57 3.88 7.20
C GLY A 51 10.69 4.57 6.15
N ARG A 52 11.28 5.48 5.36
CA ARG A 52 10.50 6.36 4.47
C ARG A 52 10.08 5.65 3.18
N ASN A 53 8.78 5.61 2.96
CA ASN A 53 8.16 5.29 1.68
C ASN A 53 7.45 6.51 1.08
N THR A 54 7.34 6.58 -0.24
CA THR A 54 6.56 7.61 -0.94
C THR A 54 5.52 6.95 -1.82
N ILE A 55 4.30 7.50 -1.85
CA ILE A 55 3.24 7.12 -2.78
C ILE A 55 2.94 8.37 -3.62
N GLN A 56 2.94 8.23 -4.93
CA GLN A 56 2.66 9.30 -5.88
C GLN A 56 1.63 8.82 -6.90
N ILE A 57 0.71 9.69 -7.27
CA ILE A 57 -0.19 9.48 -8.39
C ILE A 57 0.32 10.39 -9.51
N LEU A 58 0.81 9.80 -10.60
CA LEU A 58 1.12 10.54 -11.81
C LEU A 58 -0.14 10.68 -12.64
N HIS A 59 -0.53 11.93 -12.87
CA HIS A 59 -1.59 12.26 -13.81
C HIS A 59 -1.09 12.01 -15.23
N GLY A 60 -1.80 11.13 -15.95
CA GLY A 60 -1.50 10.84 -17.35
C GLY A 60 -2.08 11.90 -18.28
N SER A 61 -1.52 12.04 -19.48
CA SER A 61 -2.09 12.92 -20.49
C SER A 61 -3.43 12.39 -20.97
N THR A 62 -4.51 13.08 -20.60
CA THR A 62 -5.87 12.79 -21.07
C THR A 62 -6.33 13.87 -22.08
N PRO A 63 -7.14 13.51 -23.10
CA PRO A 63 -7.75 14.47 -24.02
C PRO A 63 -8.96 15.21 -23.39
N GLN A 64 -9.37 14.85 -22.18
CA GLN A 64 -10.53 15.39 -21.47
C GLN A 64 -10.15 15.77 -20.03
N THR A 65 -10.84 16.74 -19.45
CA THR A 65 -10.64 17.14 -18.05
C THR A 65 -11.18 16.06 -17.12
N ASP A 66 -10.31 15.51 -16.27
CA ASP A 66 -10.67 14.58 -15.21
C ASP A 66 -10.37 15.18 -13.83
N ASN A 67 -10.90 14.57 -12.78
CA ASN A 67 -10.69 15.00 -11.40
C ASN A 67 -10.36 13.79 -10.54
N PHE A 68 -9.49 13.97 -9.55
CA PHE A 68 -9.22 12.95 -8.54
C PHE A 68 -9.50 13.50 -7.13
N ILE A 69 -10.03 12.65 -6.26
CA ILE A 69 -10.21 12.95 -4.84
C ILE A 69 -9.57 11.81 -4.05
N VAL A 70 -8.60 12.14 -3.20
CA VAL A 70 -8.09 11.19 -2.21
C VAL A 70 -8.87 11.40 -0.93
N GLY A 71 -9.86 10.55 -0.68
CA GLY A 71 -10.68 10.62 0.53
C GLY A 71 -9.91 10.23 1.79
N ASN A 72 -9.16 9.13 1.73
CA ASN A 72 -8.37 8.62 2.84
C ASN A 72 -7.13 7.86 2.35
N VAL A 73 -6.03 8.00 3.07
CA VAL A 73 -4.86 7.10 2.98
C VAL A 73 -4.72 6.41 4.33
N VAL A 74 -4.82 5.09 4.33
CA VAL A 74 -4.68 4.27 5.54
C VAL A 74 -3.47 3.37 5.34
N VAL A 75 -2.53 3.45 6.28
CA VAL A 75 -1.32 2.65 6.29
C VAL A 75 -1.26 1.90 7.61
N HIS A 76 -1.19 0.56 7.53
CA HIS A 76 -0.99 -0.29 8.69
C HIS A 76 0.42 -0.88 8.61
N TRP A 77 1.26 -0.58 9.58
CA TRP A 77 2.56 -1.21 9.74
C TRP A 77 2.53 -2.16 10.92
N ARG A 78 3.19 -3.31 10.75
CA ARG A 78 3.70 -4.09 11.88
C ARG A 78 5.22 -3.98 11.79
N GLU A 79 5.82 -3.32 12.76
CA GLU A 79 7.25 -3.42 12.95
C GLU A 79 7.50 -4.64 13.84
N GLU A 80 8.45 -5.49 13.44
CA GLU A 80 9.06 -6.35 14.45
C GLU A 80 9.80 -5.43 15.42
N VAL A 81 9.55 -5.61 16.71
CA VAL A 81 10.27 -4.88 17.74
C VAL A 81 11.71 -5.34 17.65
N ASP A 82 12.61 -4.48 17.14
CA ASP A 82 14.04 -4.74 17.21
C ASP A 82 14.38 -5.05 18.69
N GLY A 83 14.69 -6.31 18.99
CA GLY A 83 14.95 -6.76 20.36
C GLY A 83 13.82 -7.51 21.07
N ALA A 84 12.78 -7.99 20.37
CA ALA A 84 12.08 -9.20 20.80
C ALA A 84 13.04 -10.38 20.65
N ASP A 85 14.03 -10.41 21.55
CA ASP A 85 14.95 -11.49 21.84
C ASP A 85 14.08 -12.73 22.09
N SER A 86 13.83 -13.50 21.03
CA SER A 86 13.14 -14.80 21.09
C SER A 86 13.85 -15.71 22.09
N ASP A 87 15.14 -15.48 22.34
CA ASP A 87 15.95 -16.20 23.31
C ASP A 87 15.68 -15.80 24.78
N ARG A 88 15.02 -14.66 25.05
CA ARG A 88 14.68 -14.22 26.42
C ARG A 88 13.39 -14.84 26.94
N TYR A 89 12.46 -15.15 26.04
CA TYR A 89 11.21 -15.83 26.41
C TYR A 89 11.46 -17.31 26.72
N ASP A 90 12.33 -17.98 25.96
CA ASP A 90 12.68 -19.38 26.23
C ASP A 90 13.53 -19.54 27.51
N ARG A 91 14.49 -18.65 27.77
CA ARG A 91 15.30 -18.70 29.02
C ARG A 91 14.51 -18.50 30.31
N ARG A 92 13.29 -17.94 30.24
CA ARG A 92 12.42 -17.81 31.42
C ARG A 92 11.66 -19.11 31.71
N ARG A 93 11.32 -19.91 30.70
CA ARG A 93 10.69 -21.22 30.91
C ARG A 93 11.63 -22.21 31.59
N ASP A 94 12.89 -22.26 31.17
CA ASP A 94 13.84 -23.24 31.69
C ASP A 94 14.28 -22.95 33.14
N ARG A 95 14.08 -21.71 33.63
CA ARG A 95 14.44 -21.34 35.01
C ARG A 95 13.37 -21.69 36.03
N ASP A 96 12.13 -21.80 35.60
CA ASP A 96 10.98 -21.99 36.48
C ASP A 96 10.60 -23.48 36.65
N ASP A 97 11.28 -24.40 35.93
CA ASP A 97 11.03 -25.86 35.97
C ASP A 97 12.09 -26.66 36.75
N HIS A 98 13.01 -25.98 37.44
CA HIS A 98 13.94 -26.59 38.41
C HIS A 98 13.57 -26.23 39.84
N GLY A 99 12.28 -26.27 40.15
CA GLY A 99 11.77 -26.31 41.52
C GLY A 99 12.07 -27.67 42.13
N ASP A 100 12.90 -27.66 43.18
CA ASP A 100 13.29 -28.81 43.99
C ASP A 100 12.08 -29.70 44.38
N TYR A 101 12.18 -31.00 44.07
CA TYR A 101 11.43 -32.09 44.70
C TYR A 101 12.41 -33.11 45.30
#